data_AF-A0A0C2BB75-F1
#
_entry.id   AF-A0A0C2BB75-F1
#
_cell.length_a   1.000
_cell.length_b   1.000
_cell.length_c   1.000
_cell.angle_alpha   90.00
_cell.angle_beta   90.00
_cell.angle_gamma   90.00
#
_symmetry.space_group_name_H-M   'P 1'
#
loop_
_entity.id
_entity.type
_entity.pdbx_description
1 polymer ?
#
loop_
_entity_poly.entity_id
_entity_poly.type
_entity_poly.pdbx_seq_one_letter_code
_entity_poly.pdbx_strand_id
1 'polypeptide(L)' 'MRMGLDWISVFACPKNTCEPNSDYLVYTYTGSRIEGHATIGPDAIGAEDSWPLKPGRYVVRLLPDDGVLSVAESKVFTVS' A
#
# COMPACT_ATOMS: atom_id res chain seq x y z
N MET A 1 -6.90 -22.32 -9.18
CA MET A 1 -7.53 -21.27 -8.34
C MET A 1 -6.57 -20.11 -8.30
N ARG A 2 -6.91 -18.96 -8.92
CA ARG A 2 -6.24 -17.70 -8.58
C ARG A 2 -6.89 -17.24 -7.28
N MET A 3 -6.12 -17.14 -6.20
CA MET A 3 -6.65 -16.71 -4.91
C MET A 3 -6.84 -15.20 -5.00
N GLY A 4 -8.10 -14.74 -4.95
CA GLY A 4 -8.43 -13.32 -4.93
C GLY A 4 -8.07 -12.69 -3.60
N LEU A 5 -6.82 -12.28 -3.50
CA LEU A 5 -6.30 -11.62 -2.31
C LEU A 5 -6.28 -10.11 -2.56
N ASP A 6 -7.16 -9.43 -1.87
CA ASP A 6 -7.09 -7.97 -1.77
C ASP A 6 -5.84 -7.60 -0.98
N TRP A 7 -5.20 -6.51 -1.37
CA TRP A 7 -3.94 -6.07 -0.81
C TRP A 7 -4.03 -4.63 -0.34
N ILE A 8 -3.34 -4.35 0.78
CA ILE A 8 -3.20 -3.02 1.35
C ILE A 8 -1.76 -2.62 1.15
N SER A 9 -1.56 -1.42 0.59
CA SER A 9 -0.25 -1.00 0.12
C SER A 9 0.04 0.47 0.34
N VAL A 10 1.31 0.80 0.53
CA VAL A 10 1.82 2.16 0.72
C VAL A 10 2.24 2.76 -0.62
N PHE A 11 1.77 3.97 -0.92
CA PHE A 11 2.12 4.73 -2.11
C PHE A 11 2.80 6.04 -1.73
N ALA A 12 3.82 6.42 -2.49
CA ALA A 12 4.44 7.73 -2.37
C ALA A 12 3.48 8.82 -2.89
N CYS A 13 3.41 9.95 -2.17
CA CYS A 13 2.60 11.10 -2.55
C CYS A 13 3.49 12.34 -2.76
N PRO A 14 4.30 12.39 -3.84
CA PRO A 14 5.17 13.52 -4.13
C PRO A 14 4.36 14.75 -4.58
N LYS A 15 4.80 15.96 -4.21
CA LYS A 15 4.29 17.24 -4.75
C LYS A 15 2.79 17.51 -4.57
N ASN A 16 2.27 17.37 -3.34
CA ASN A 16 0.87 17.70 -2.98
C ASN A 16 -0.22 16.88 -3.67
N THR A 17 0.11 15.97 -4.57
CA THR A 17 -0.84 15.12 -5.30
C THR A 17 -0.47 13.66 -5.11
N CYS A 18 -1.40 12.85 -4.62
CA CYS A 18 -1.21 11.41 -4.52
C CYS A 18 -1.69 10.80 -5.83
N GLU A 19 -0.79 10.75 -6.82
CA GLU A 19 -1.17 10.31 -8.17
C GLU A 19 -1.80 8.91 -8.13
N PRO A 20 -2.95 8.69 -8.79
CA PRO A 20 -3.60 7.38 -8.82
C PRO A 20 -2.69 6.29 -9.39
N ASN A 21 -1.78 6.67 -10.29
CA ASN A 21 -0.87 5.75 -10.99
C ASN A 21 0.55 5.74 -10.40
N SER A 22 0.76 6.25 -9.19
CA SER A 22 2.06 6.08 -8.52
C SER A 22 2.32 4.60 -8.26
N ASP A 23 3.58 4.18 -8.31
CA ASP A 23 3.96 2.81 -7.97
C ASP A 23 3.77 2.54 -6.48
N TYR A 24 3.30 1.34 -6.15
CA TYR A 24 3.28 0.87 -4.78
C TYR A 24 4.70 0.60 -4.28
N LEU A 25 4.94 0.85 -3.00
CA LEU A 25 6.24 0.61 -2.37
C LEU A 25 6.29 -0.77 -1.71
N VAL A 26 5.39 -0.97 -0.76
CA VAL A 26 5.29 -2.18 0.06
C VAL A 26 3.83 -2.50 0.31
N TYR A 27 3.50 -3.78 0.34
CA TYR A 27 2.15 -4.26 0.58
C TYR A 27 2.09 -5.50 1.44
N THR A 28 0.88 -5.78 1.89
CA THR A 28 0.50 -7.02 2.55
C THR A 28 -0.90 -7.42 2.11
N TYR A 29 -1.15 -8.72 2.08
CA TYR A 29 -2.46 -9.24 1.74
C TYR A 29 -3.41 -9.15 2.92
N THR A 30 -4.64 -8.76 2.66
CA THR A 30 -5.74 -8.76 3.65
C THR A 30 -6.14 -10.18 4.06
N GLY A 31 -5.81 -11.19 3.24
CA GLY A 31 -6.28 -12.56 3.41
C GLY A 31 -7.79 -12.68 3.20
N SER A 32 -8.38 -11.82 2.36
CA SER A 32 -9.83 -11.77 2.07
C SER A 32 -10.70 -11.54 3.32
N ARG A 33 -10.15 -10.89 4.34
CA ARG A 33 -10.88 -10.51 5.55
C ARG A 33 -11.63 -9.21 5.30
N ILE A 34 -12.90 -9.18 5.70
CA ILE A 34 -13.77 -7.99 5.58
C ILE A 34 -13.29 -6.87 6.53
N GLU A 35 -12.78 -7.25 7.70
CA GLU A 35 -12.24 -6.34 8.70
C GLU A 35 -10.98 -6.96 9.33
N GLY A 36 -10.03 -6.11 9.70
CA GLY A 36 -8.83 -6.55 10.40
C GLY A 36 -7.79 -5.44 10.53
N HIS A 37 -6.61 -5.86 10.97
CA HIS A 37 -5.44 -5.01 11.06
C HIS A 37 -4.30 -5.67 10.30
N ALA A 38 -3.44 -4.85 9.71
CA ALA A 38 -2.25 -5.30 9.02
C ALA A 38 -1.04 -4.47 9.46
N THR A 39 0.13 -5.09 9.46
CA THR A 39 1.40 -4.41 9.75
C THR A 39 2.21 -4.32 8.48
N ILE A 40 2.70 -3.12 8.16
CA ILE A 40 3.73 -2.90 7.14
C ILE A 40 5.05 -2.75 7.89
N GLY A 41 6.01 -3.62 7.59
CA GLY A 41 7.29 -3.72 8.30
C GLY A 41 8.35 -4.41 7.45
N PRO A 42 9.47 -4.86 8.04
CA PRO A 42 10.54 -5.57 7.32
C PRO A 42 10.08 -6.81 6.54
N ASP A 43 8.99 -7.44 6.96
CA ASP A 43 8.43 -8.64 6.32
C ASP A 43 7.35 -8.31 5.25
N ALA A 44 7.11 -7.03 4.95
CA ALA A 44 6.17 -6.63 3.90
C ALA A 44 6.71 -6.99 2.51
N ILE A 45 5.81 -7.26 1.56
CA ILE A 45 6.18 -7.60 0.19
C ILE A 45 6.41 -6.30 -0.59
N GLY A 46 7.54 -6.18 -1.27
CA GLY A 46 7.90 -4.97 -2.03
C GLY A 46 9.23 -5.15 -2.76
N ALA A 47 9.73 -4.07 -3.37
CA ALA A 47 11.09 -4.07 -3.91
C ALA A 47 12.13 -4.03 -2.77
N GLU A 48 13.36 -4.47 -3.06
CA GLU A 48 14.46 -4.61 -2.09
C GLU A 48 14.74 -3.32 -1.29
N ASP A 49 14.51 -2.15 -1.89
CA ASP A 49 14.73 -0.83 -1.28
C ASP A 49 13.45 -0.10 -0.85
N SER A 50 12.31 -0.79 -0.83
CA SER A 50 11.03 -0.16 -0.47
C SER A 50 10.80 -0.06 1.05
N TRP A 51 11.55 -0.83 1.86
CA TRP A 51 11.55 -0.74 3.32
C TRP A 51 12.98 -0.58 3.87
N PRO A 52 13.24 0.28 4.88
CA PRO A 52 12.29 1.19 5.52
C PRO A 52 11.79 2.28 4.57
N LEU A 53 10.59 2.78 4.82
CA LEU A 53 10.09 3.94 4.11
C LEU A 53 11.05 5.11 4.32
N LYS A 54 11.51 5.71 3.22
CA LYS A 54 12.32 6.93 3.26
C LYS A 54 11.51 8.07 3.88
N PRO A 55 12.13 9.14 4.42
CA PRO A 55 11.38 10.32 4.84
C PRO A 55 10.56 10.89 3.68
N GLY A 56 9.29 11.21 3.92
CA GLY A 56 8.38 11.58 2.85
C GLY A 56 6.90 11.59 3.23
N ARG A 57 6.05 11.74 2.20
CA ARG A 57 4.59 11.75 2.30
C ARG A 57 3.99 10.54 1.60
N TYR A 58 2.97 9.97 2.23
CA TYR A 58 2.43 8.68 1.83
C TYR A 58 0.92 8.62 2.00
N VAL A 59 0.32 7.68 1.28
CA VAL A 59 -1.06 7.19 1.50
C VAL A 59 -1.05 5.66 1.53
N VAL A 60 -2.03 5.10 2.22
CA VAL A 60 -2.34 3.67 2.15
C VAL A 60 -3.55 3.49 1.24
N ARG A 61 -3.48 2.52 0.32
CA ARG A 61 -4.58 2.16 -0.57
C ARG A 61 -4.99 0.71 -0.39
N LEU A 62 -6.28 0.44 -0.57
CA LEU A 62 -6.84 -0.91 -0.68
C LEU A 62 -7.07 -1.25 -2.16
N LEU A 63 -6.54 -2.38 -2.60
CA LEU A 63 -6.57 -2.83 -3.99
C LEU A 63 -7.19 -4.24 -4.07
N PRO A 64 -8.26 -4.44 -4.84
CA PRO A 64 -8.91 -5.75 -4.93
C PRO A 64 -8.18 -6.73 -5.87
N ASP A 65 -8.20 -8.02 -5.53
CA ASP A 65 -7.88 -9.15 -6.44
C ASP A 65 -6.57 -8.99 -7.25
N ASP A 66 -5.45 -8.68 -6.58
CA ASP A 66 -4.14 -8.38 -7.21
C ASP A 66 -4.17 -7.27 -8.30
N GLY A 67 -5.28 -6.53 -8.41
CA GLY A 67 -5.45 -5.43 -9.33
C GLY A 67 -4.73 -4.16 -8.88
N VAL A 68 -4.53 -3.21 -9.80
CA VAL A 68 -3.85 -1.93 -9.53
C VAL A 68 -4.81 -0.75 -9.33
N LEU A 69 -6.12 -1.00 -9.36
CA LEU A 69 -7.14 0.02 -9.11
C LEU A 69 -7.51 0.03 -7.63
N SER A 70 -7.25 1.15 -6.97
CA SER A 70 -7.63 1.32 -5.57
C SER A 70 -9.14 1.54 -5.41
N VAL A 71 -9.73 0.91 -4.39
CA VAL A 71 -11.14 1.13 -3.99
C VAL A 71 -11.28 2.00 -2.74
N ALA A 72 -10.18 2.24 -2.03
CA ALA A 72 -10.11 3.16 -0.90
C ALA A 72 -8.70 3.74 -0.74
N GLU A 73 -8.62 4.91 -0.11
CA GLU A 73 -7.37 5.62 0.21
C GLU A 73 -7.45 6.20 1.62
N SER A 74 -6.34 6.18 2.36
CA SER A 74 -6.22 6.82 3.67
C SER A 74 -6.06 8.34 3.56
N LYS A 75 -6.12 9.03 4.70
CA LYS A 75 -5.52 10.38 4.80
C LYS A 75 -4.01 10.29 4.55
N VAL A 76 -3.44 11.39 4.06
CA VAL A 76 -1.99 11.53 3.90
C VAL A 76 -1.30 11.46 5.27
N PHE A 77 -0.19 10.73 5.34
CA PHE A 77 0.71 10.68 6.49
C PHE A 77 2.16 10.97 6.09
N THR A 78 3.00 11.26 7.07
CA THR A 78 4.43 11.56 6.88
C THR A 78 5.31 10.58 7.65
N VAL A 79 6.42 10.19 7.03
CA VAL A 79 7.56 9.55 7.70
C VAL A 79 8.68 10.58 7.78
N SER A 80 9.30 10.73 8.95
CA SER A 80 10.33 11.74 9.24
C SER A 80 11.62 11.10 9.71
#